data_AF-A0A7Y0X9M7-F1
#
_entry.id   AF-A0A7Y0X9M7-F1
#
_cell.length_a   1.000
_cell.length_b   1.000
_cell.length_c   1.000
_cell.angle_alpha   90.00
_cell.angle_beta   90.00
_cell.angle_gamma   90.00
#
_symmetry.space_group_name_H-M   'P 1'
#
loop_
_entity.id
_entity.type
_entity.pdbx_description
1 polymer ?
#
loop_
_entity_poly.entity_id
_entity_poly.type
_entity_poly.pdbx_seq_one_letter_code
_entity_poly.pdbx_strand_id
1 'polypeptide(L)'
;GSEFNETNTNSWGANSNYSRYQLQVPMVIHWPGMLAGEFNHSTSHLDLSVTLLQDMLGVSSNPYDYSSGRNLFDESRRRWILAGDTRELALITSSQTTVID
;
A
#
# COMPACT_ATOMS: atom_id res chain seq x y z
N GLY A 1 1.96 -3.59 -11.02
CA GLY A 1 3.12 -4.34 -11.56
C GLY A 1 2.64 -5.49 -12.40
N SER A 2 3.54 -6.12 -13.13
CA SER A 2 3.29 -7.36 -13.86
C SER A 2 4.28 -8.42 -13.41
N GLU A 3 3.80 -9.64 -13.22
CA GLU A 3 4.60 -10.81 -12.94
C GLU A 3 4.89 -11.59 -14.23
N PHE A 4 6.11 -12.11 -14.35
CA PHE A 4 6.60 -12.97 -15.41
C PHE A 4 7.00 -14.34 -14.83
N ASN A 5 6.12 -14.92 -14.01
CA ASN A 5 6.29 -16.19 -13.30
C ASN A 5 7.43 -16.20 -12.25
N GLU A 6 7.79 -15.06 -11.66
CA GLU A 6 8.80 -15.02 -10.59
C GLU A 6 8.37 -15.82 -9.34
N THR A 7 7.07 -16.05 -9.12
CA THR A 7 6.60 -16.88 -8.00
C THR A 7 6.62 -18.39 -8.29
N ASN A 8 6.94 -18.82 -9.52
CA ASN A 8 6.86 -20.22 -9.97
C ASN A 8 5.45 -20.86 -9.81
N THR A 9 4.40 -20.05 -9.80
CA THR A 9 3.00 -20.52 -9.72
C THR A 9 2.31 -20.58 -11.08
N ASN A 10 3.06 -20.39 -12.17
CA ASN A 10 2.54 -20.19 -13.53
C ASN A 10 1.61 -18.96 -13.63
N SER A 11 1.89 -17.94 -12.82
CA SER A 11 1.19 -16.65 -12.85
C SER A 11 1.92 -15.67 -13.77
N TRP A 12 1.17 -15.07 -14.69
CA TRP A 12 1.69 -14.13 -15.69
C TRP A 12 0.79 -12.90 -15.78
N GLY A 13 1.39 -11.72 -15.94
CA GLY A 13 0.67 -10.45 -16.05
C GLY A 13 0.30 -9.85 -14.68
N ALA A 14 -0.88 -9.25 -14.61
CA ALA A 14 -1.38 -8.55 -13.42
C ALA A 14 -2.79 -9.03 -13.07
N ASN A 15 -3.28 -8.64 -11.89
CA ASN A 15 -4.66 -8.88 -11.45
C ASN A 15 -5.03 -10.37 -11.32
N SER A 16 -4.12 -11.17 -10.76
CA SER A 16 -4.37 -12.61 -10.61
C SER A 16 -4.05 -13.17 -9.22
N ASN A 17 -2.86 -12.91 -8.67
CA ASN A 17 -2.40 -13.58 -7.45
C ASN A 17 -1.93 -12.62 -6.36
N TYR A 18 -1.99 -11.30 -6.60
CA TYR A 18 -1.57 -10.28 -5.64
C TYR A 18 -0.14 -10.48 -5.13
N SER A 19 0.74 -11.06 -5.96
CA SER A 19 2.14 -11.25 -5.61
C SER A 19 2.86 -9.91 -5.45
N ARG A 20 3.99 -9.92 -4.76
CA ARG A 20 4.84 -8.73 -4.60
C ARG A 20 5.20 -8.11 -5.96
N TYR A 21 5.40 -8.92 -6.99
CA TYR A 21 5.72 -8.46 -8.35
C TYR A 21 4.54 -7.75 -9.04
N GLN A 22 3.31 -8.17 -8.72
CA GLN A 22 2.11 -7.48 -9.19
C GLN A 22 1.81 -6.20 -8.40
N LEU A 23 2.13 -6.16 -7.10
CA LEU A 23 1.68 -5.10 -6.21
C LEU A 23 2.70 -4.01 -5.88
N GLN A 24 3.97 -4.36 -5.70
CA GLN A 24 4.97 -3.40 -5.24
C GLN A 24 5.28 -2.39 -6.34
N VAL A 25 5.26 -1.12 -5.98
CA VAL A 25 5.65 0.00 -6.85
C VAL A 25 6.66 0.89 -6.13
N PRO A 26 7.57 1.55 -6.86
CA PRO A 26 8.42 2.56 -6.27
C PRO A 26 7.59 3.79 -5.87
N MET A 27 7.88 4.35 -4.71
CA MET A 27 7.32 5.62 -4.24
C MET A 27 8.46 6.55 -3.87
N VAL A 28 8.55 7.69 -4.54
CA VAL A 28 9.55 8.74 -4.28
C VAL A 28 8.78 10.04 -4.08
N ILE A 29 9.03 10.71 -2.95
CA ILE A 29 8.32 11.92 -2.57
C ILE A 29 9.36 13.01 -2.28
N HIS A 30 9.21 14.16 -2.93
CA HIS A 30 9.90 15.38 -2.52
C HIS A 30 9.00 16.13 -1.54
N TRP A 31 9.43 16.23 -0.28
CA TRP A 31 8.63 16.80 0.81
C TRP A 31 9.31 18.04 1.41
N PRO A 32 8.67 19.23 1.38
CA PRO A 32 9.25 20.45 1.93
C PRO A 32 9.54 20.32 3.43
N GLY A 33 10.74 20.72 3.85
CA GLY A 33 11.12 20.76 5.27
C GLY A 33 11.40 19.40 5.92
N MET A 34 11.35 18.29 5.17
CA MET A 34 11.72 16.97 5.65
C MET A 34 13.15 16.61 5.22
N LEU A 35 13.90 15.96 6.11
CA LEU A 35 15.20 15.40 5.76
C LEU A 35 15.03 14.20 4.82
N ALA A 36 16.03 13.98 3.97
CA ALA A 36 16.06 12.77 3.14
C ALA A 36 16.07 11.53 4.04
N GLY A 37 15.26 10.54 3.68
CA GLY A 37 15.12 9.31 4.44
C GLY A 37 14.54 8.19 3.58
N GLU A 38 14.74 6.96 4.04
CA GLU A 38 14.19 5.75 3.43
C GLU A 38 13.22 5.09 4.41
N PHE A 39 12.00 4.84 3.95
CA PHE A 39 10.95 4.21 4.74
C PHE A 39 10.76 2.77 4.25
N ASN A 40 11.09 1.81 5.11
CA ASN A 40 11.07 0.38 4.78
C ASN A 40 9.81 -0.34 5.28
N HIS A 41 8.93 0.33 6.02
CA HIS A 41 7.67 -0.23 6.48
C HIS A 41 6.68 -0.35 5.32
N SER A 42 5.73 -1.27 5.46
CA SER A 42 4.77 -1.54 4.39
C SER A 42 3.71 -0.44 4.28
N THR A 43 3.57 0.13 3.08
CA THR A 43 2.60 1.19 2.74
C THR A 43 1.62 0.74 1.66
N SER A 44 0.55 1.50 1.49
CA SER A 44 -0.48 1.34 0.46
C SER A 44 -0.75 2.68 -0.23
N HIS A 45 -1.25 2.68 -1.46
CA HIS A 45 -1.72 3.91 -2.11
C HIS A 45 -2.79 4.65 -1.30
N LEU A 46 -3.55 3.94 -0.46
CA LEU A 46 -4.54 4.54 0.43
C LEU A 46 -3.89 5.47 1.48
N ASP A 47 -2.63 5.21 1.84
CA ASP A 47 -1.87 5.99 2.82
C ASP A 47 -1.49 7.39 2.29
N LEU A 48 -1.37 7.55 0.96
CA LEU A 48 -1.01 8.83 0.34
C LEU A 48 -2.06 9.92 0.61
N SER A 49 -3.36 9.57 0.51
CA SER A 49 -4.44 10.53 0.74
C SER A 49 -4.44 11.06 2.17
N VAL A 50 -4.24 10.19 3.17
CA VAL A 50 -4.12 10.55 4.58
C VAL A 50 -2.94 11.48 4.82
N THR A 51 -1.79 11.16 4.24
CA THR A 51 -0.55 11.94 4.40
C THR A 51 -0.71 13.36 3.86
N LEU A 52 -1.26 13.51 2.66
CA LEU A 52 -1.48 14.82 2.05
C LEU A 52 -2.52 15.64 2.83
N LEU A 53 -3.64 15.02 3.21
CA LEU A 53 -4.71 15.73 3.91
C LEU A 53 -4.29 16.19 5.31
N GLN A 54 -3.60 15.33 6.07
CA GLN A 54 -3.14 15.69 7.41
C GLN A 54 -1.96 16.67 7.38
N ASP A 55 -0.86 16.29 6.73
CA ASP A 55 0.42 17.00 6.92
C ASP A 55 0.61 18.19 5.98
N MET A 56 -0.04 18.17 4.81
CA MET A 56 0.08 19.26 3.83
C MET A 56 -1.12 20.22 3.89
N LEU A 57 -2.33 19.70 4.09
CA LEU A 57 -3.57 20.48 4.04
C LEU A 57 -4.17 20.79 5.41
N GLY A 58 -3.62 20.23 6.50
CA GLY A 58 -4.04 20.53 7.87
C GLY A 58 -5.45 20.02 8.23
N VAL A 59 -5.94 18.99 7.55
CA VAL A 59 -7.25 18.39 7.82
C VAL A 59 -7.22 17.65 9.16
N SER A 60 -8.17 17.97 10.04
CA SER A 60 -8.28 17.40 11.39
C SER A 60 -9.37 16.34 11.55
N SER A 61 -10.13 16.04 10.48
CA SER A 61 -11.11 14.95 10.51
C SER A 61 -10.45 13.59 10.67
N ASN A 62 -11.22 12.60 11.11
CA ASN A 62 -10.71 11.26 11.30
C ASN A 62 -10.29 10.66 9.93
N PRO A 63 -9.05 10.15 9.78
CA PRO A 63 -8.59 9.51 8.54
C PRO A 63 -9.52 8.42 8.01
N TYR A 64 -10.17 7.69 8.91
CA TYR A 64 -11.09 6.61 8.56
C TYR A 64 -12.38 7.10 7.88
N ASP A 65 -12.68 8.40 7.92
CA ASP A 65 -13.84 8.98 7.23
C ASP A 65 -13.62 9.10 5.72
N TYR A 66 -12.37 9.09 5.25
CA TYR A 66 -12.03 9.32 3.85
C TYR A 66 -10.99 8.36 3.26
N SER A 67 -10.36 7.52 4.08
CA SER A 67 -9.39 6.51 3.62
C SER A 67 -9.37 5.29 4.53
N SER A 68 -9.00 4.13 3.98
CA SER A 68 -8.64 2.94 4.77
C SER A 68 -7.13 2.82 5.02
N GLY A 69 -6.37 3.85 4.65
CA GLY A 69 -4.94 3.98 4.92
C GLY A 69 -4.64 4.74 6.21
N ARG A 70 -3.37 5.06 6.40
CA ARG A 70 -2.82 5.89 7.48
C ARG A 70 -1.71 6.79 6.95
N ASN A 71 -1.20 7.69 7.77
CA ASN A 71 -0.09 8.55 7.36
C ASN A 71 1.16 7.71 6.95
N LEU A 72 1.80 8.06 5.84
CA LEU A 72 2.98 7.37 5.31
C LEU A 72 4.18 7.44 6.27
N PHE A 73 4.27 8.48 7.08
CA PHE A 73 5.32 8.68 8.09
C PHE A 73 5.02 7.97 9.42
N ASP A 74 3.86 7.31 9.56
CA ASP A 74 3.59 6.40 10.68
C ASP A 74 4.31 5.05 10.46
N GLU A 75 5.45 4.91 11.10
CA GLU A 75 6.29 3.70 11.06
C GLU A 75 5.77 2.56 11.94
N SER A 76 4.64 2.74 12.64
CA SER A 76 4.09 1.67 13.49
C SER A 76 3.74 0.42 12.66
N ARG A 77 3.90 -0.75 13.25
CA ARG A 77 3.67 -2.02 12.54
C ARG A 77 2.19 -2.21 12.21
N ARG A 78 1.85 -2.32 10.92
CA ARG A 78 0.51 -2.75 10.48
C ARG A 78 0.37 -4.27 10.50
N ARG A 79 -0.85 -4.73 10.73
CA ARG A 79 -1.20 -6.16 10.66
C ARG A 79 -1.35 -6.63 9.21
N TRP A 80 -1.86 -5.77 8.32
CA TRP A 80 -2.13 -6.09 6.92
C TRP A 80 -2.21 -4.85 6.03
N ILE A 81 -2.07 -5.06 4.72
CA ILE A 81 -2.42 -4.12 3.63
C ILE A 81 -3.61 -4.70 2.86
N LEU A 82 -4.49 -3.84 2.37
CA LEU A 82 -5.51 -4.23 1.40
C LEU A 82 -5.05 -3.92 -0.02
N ALA A 83 -5.29 -4.86 -0.91
CA ALA A 83 -5.33 -4.66 -2.35
C ALA A 83 -6.60 -5.34 -2.88
N GLY A 84 -7.01 -5.03 -4.10
CA GLY A 84 -8.19 -5.65 -4.66
C GLY A 84 -8.57 -5.02 -5.98
N ASP A 85 -9.55 -5.62 -6.61
CA ASP A 85 -10.19 -5.11 -7.81
C ASP A 85 -11.72 -5.05 -7.61
N THR A 86 -12.48 -5.01 -8.69
CA THR A 86 -13.96 -4.97 -8.63
C THR A 86 -14.62 -6.26 -8.12
N ARG A 87 -13.89 -7.36 -8.03
CA ARG A 87 -14.40 -8.71 -7.70
C ARG A 87 -13.78 -9.27 -6.44
N GLU A 88 -12.50 -8.98 -6.21
CA GLU A 88 -11.72 -9.63 -5.17
C GLU A 88 -11.10 -8.61 -4.21
N LEU A 89 -11.00 -9.00 -2.95
CA LEU A 89 -10.25 -8.29 -1.92
C LEU A 89 -9.12 -9.17 -1.39
N ALA A 90 -7.89 -8.67 -1.46
CA ALA A 90 -6.70 -9.33 -0.95
C ALA A 90 -6.21 -8.66 0.34
N LEU A 91 -6.14 -9.46 1.42
CA LEU A 91 -5.53 -9.11 2.69
C LEU A 91 -4.07 -9.60 2.71
N ILE A 92 -3.12 -8.67 2.62
CA ILE A 92 -1.69 -8.96 2.51
C ILE A 92 -1.04 -8.76 3.86
N THR A 93 -0.43 -9.82 4.39
CA THR A 93 0.36 -9.80 5.63
C THR A 93 1.84 -10.02 5.31
N SER A 94 2.71 -10.00 6.34
CA SER A 94 4.13 -10.29 6.15
C SER A 94 4.43 -11.72 5.72
N SER A 95 3.50 -12.67 5.91
CA SER A 95 3.73 -14.10 5.66
C SER A 95 2.79 -14.72 4.63
N GLN A 96 1.62 -14.12 4.41
CA GLN A 96 0.59 -14.68 3.53
C GLN A 96 -0.29 -13.60 2.94
N THR A 97 -0.88 -13.91 1.78
CA THR A 97 -1.98 -13.16 1.17
C THR A 97 -3.24 -14.00 1.22
N THR A 98 -4.32 -13.45 1.77
CA THR A 98 -5.65 -14.07 1.79
C THR A 98 -6.55 -13.32 0.83
N VAL A 99 -7.08 -14.01 -0.19
CA VAL A 99 -8.03 -13.44 -1.15
C VAL A 99 -9.45 -13.82 -0.71
N ILE A 100 -10.36 -12.85 -0.78
CA ILE A 100 -11.78 -12.96 -0.45
C ILE A 100 -12.57 -12.59 -1.70
N ASP A 101 -13.51 -13.46 -2.09
CA ASP A 101 -14.43 -13.34 -3.22
C ASP A 101 -15.89 -13.04 -2.78
#